data_AF-A0AAD0C9L7-F1
#
_entry.id   AF-A0AAD0C9L7-F1
#
_cell.length_a   1.000
_cell.length_b   1.000
_cell.length_c   1.000
_cell.angle_alpha   90.00
_cell.angle_beta   90.00
_cell.angle_gamma   90.00
#
_symmetry.space_group_name_H-M   'P 1'
#
loop_
_entity.id
_entity.type
_entity.pdbx_description
1 polymer ?
#
loop_
_entity_poly.entity_id
_entity_poly.type
_entity_poly.pdbx_seq_one_letter_code
_entity_poly.pdbx_strand_id
1 'polypeptide(L)' 'MQIIFSNNDGLQMQKGFALAIITNQGKIIQSGMVVESMVFEAMLAHTIETFCSKFTSIDPNYFKEPQ' A
#
# COMPACT_ATOMS: atom_id res chain seq x y z
N MET A 1 0.89 18.89 -9.34
CA MET A 1 2.18 18.23 -9.07
C MET A 1 1.91 17.08 -8.12
N GLN A 2 2.07 15.85 -8.58
CA GLN A 2 1.74 14.64 -7.82
C GLN A 2 3.02 14.13 -7.15
N ILE A 3 2.98 13.92 -5.83
CA ILE A 3 4.15 13.53 -5.01
C ILE A 3 4.22 12.01 -4.84
N ILE A 4 3.05 11.36 -4.91
CA ILE A 4 2.86 9.92 -4.70
C ILE A 4 2.18 9.34 -5.95
N PHE A 5 2.76 8.31 -6.51
CA PHE A 5 2.23 7.57 -7.67
C PHE A 5 2.12 6.10 -7.30
N SER A 6 1.16 5.39 -7.86
CA SER A 6 1.06 3.93 -7.72
C SER A 6 1.13 3.27 -9.08
N ASN A 7 1.83 2.15 -9.18
CA ASN A 7 1.81 1.26 -10.34
C ASN A 7 1.50 -0.17 -9.89
N ASN A 8 1.63 -1.15 -10.80
CA ASN A 8 1.34 -2.54 -10.48
C ASN A 8 2.35 -3.16 -9.48
N ASP A 9 3.51 -2.53 -9.32
CA ASP A 9 4.62 -3.07 -8.52
C ASP A 9 4.75 -2.37 -7.15
N GLY A 10 4.09 -1.22 -6.95
CA GLY A 10 4.15 -0.51 -5.69
C GLY A 10 3.73 0.96 -5.70
N LEU A 11 3.96 1.59 -4.56
CA LEU A 11 3.93 3.04 -4.38
C LEU A 11 5.31 3.62 -4.72
N GLN A 12 5.33 4.65 -5.56
CA GLN A 12 6.51 5.42 -5.91
C GLN A 12 6.39 6.84 -5.38
N MET A 13 7.50 7.33 -4.83
CA MET A 13 7.64 8.69 -4.36
C MET A 13 8.42 9.52 -5.38
N GLN A 14 8.06 10.79 -5.53
CA GLN A 14 8.88 11.72 -6.29
C GLN A 14 10.28 11.81 -5.66
N LYS A 15 11.32 11.95 -6.50
CA LYS A 15 12.71 12.09 -6.03
C LYS A 15 12.82 13.20 -4.98
N GLY A 16 13.43 12.86 -3.84
CA GLY A 16 13.58 13.76 -2.69
C GLY A 16 12.50 13.61 -1.63
N PHE A 17 11.47 12.78 -1.87
CA PHE A 17 10.43 12.45 -0.91
C PHE A 17 10.51 10.97 -0.51
N ALA A 18 10.02 10.65 0.68
CA ALA A 18 9.88 9.30 1.20
C ALA A 18 8.64 9.25 2.12
N LEU A 19 7.98 8.11 2.20
CA LEU A 19 6.96 7.91 3.23
C LEU A 19 7.59 7.65 4.59
N ALA A 20 6.91 8.09 5.65
CA ALA A 20 7.34 7.87 7.02
C ALA A 20 6.14 7.63 7.93
N ILE A 21 6.32 6.70 8.87
CA ILE A 21 5.44 6.54 10.02
C ILE A 21 5.96 7.47 11.10
N ILE A 22 5.10 8.38 11.57
CA ILE A 22 5.43 9.36 12.60
C ILE A 22 4.57 9.13 13.84
N THR A 23 5.15 9.40 15.00
CA THR A 23 4.39 9.57 16.25
C THR A 23 3.56 10.85 16.20
N ASN A 24 2.58 10.97 17.10
CA ASN A 24 1.79 12.20 17.26
C ASN A 24 2.65 13.40 17.69
N GLN A 25 3.85 13.16 18.21
CA GLN A 25 4.83 14.19 18.57
C GLN A 25 5.77 14.56 17.41
N GLY A 26 5.55 14.03 16.21
CA GLY A 26 6.34 14.32 15.01
C GLY A 26 7.66 13.55 14.89
N LYS A 27 7.96 12.63 15.82
CA LYS A 27 9.13 11.75 15.71
C LYS A 27 8.90 10.67 14.64
N ILE A 28 9.84 10.54 13.71
CA ILE A 28 9.87 9.44 12.73
C ILE A 28 10.18 8.12 13.44
N ILE A 29 9.30 7.14 13.25
CA ILE A 29 9.44 5.76 13.73
C ILE A 29 10.11 4.91 12.64
N GLN A 30 9.68 5.06 11.40
CA GLN A 30 10.14 4.30 10.25
C GLN A 30 9.94 5.11 8.97
N SER A 31 10.78 4.92 7.94
CA SER A 31 10.66 5.66 6.67
C SER A 31 11.25 4.90 5.48
N GLY A 32 10.91 5.36 4.28
CA GLY A 32 11.44 4.87 2.99
C GLY A 32 10.67 3.67 2.46
N MET A 33 11.34 2.87 1.61
CA MET A 33 10.72 1.78 0.85
C MET A 33 9.90 0.81 1.70
N VAL A 34 10.33 0.52 2.94
CA VAL A 34 9.58 -0.40 3.81
C VAL A 34 8.19 0.16 4.13
N VAL A 35 8.08 1.45 4.41
CA VAL A 35 6.78 2.10 4.66
C VAL A 35 5.97 2.17 3.37
N GLU A 36 6.61 2.42 2.24
CA GLU A 36 5.95 2.42 0.92
C GLU A 36 5.33 1.05 0.59
N SER A 37 6.06 -0.04 0.81
CA SER A 37 5.54 -1.41 0.66
C SER A 37 4.39 -1.69 1.63
N MET A 38 4.52 -1.34 2.91
CA MET A 38 3.44 -1.55 3.90
C MET A 38 2.15 -0.84 3.51
N VAL A 39 2.25 0.42 3.04
CA VAL A 39 1.07 1.19 2.61
C VAL A 39 0.47 0.58 1.34
N PHE A 40 1.32 0.15 0.40
CA PHE A 40 0.86 -0.47 -0.84
C PHE A 40 0.10 -1.78 -0.58
N GLU A 41 0.66 -2.66 0.26
CA GLU A 41 0.03 -3.92 0.65
C GLU A 41 -1.31 -3.68 1.36
N ALA A 42 -1.39 -2.70 2.25
CA ALA A 42 -2.64 -2.33 2.92
C ALA A 42 -3.71 -1.82 1.93
N MET A 43 -3.32 -1.00 0.96
CA MET A 43 -4.22 -0.54 -0.10
C MET A 43 -4.70 -1.69 -0.99
N LEU A 44 -3.80 -2.61 -1.34
CA LEU A 44 -4.12 -3.79 -2.15
C LEU A 44 -5.12 -4.68 -1.41
N ALA A 45 -4.85 -4.99 -0.13
CA ALA A 45 -5.75 -5.78 0.70
C ALA A 45 -7.15 -5.16 0.78
N HIS A 46 -7.24 -3.85 1.03
CA HIS A 46 -8.53 -3.15 1.08
C HIS A 46 -9.27 -3.20 -0.27
N THR A 47 -8.55 -3.11 -1.38
CA THR A 47 -9.12 -3.20 -2.73
C THR A 47 -9.67 -4.60 -2.99
N ILE A 48 -8.91 -5.65 -2.63
CA ILE A 48 -9.34 -7.04 -2.76
C ILE A 48 -10.57 -7.30 -1.91
N GLU A 49 -10.58 -6.88 -0.65
CA GLU A 49 -11.74 -7.03 0.25
C GLU A 49 -12.98 -6.33 -0.32
N THR A 50 -12.83 -5.08 -0.77
CA THR A 50 -13.92 -4.31 -1.39
C THR A 50 -14.44 -4.99 -2.64
N PHE A 51 -13.56 -5.54 -3.48
CA PHE A 51 -13.94 -6.28 -4.67
C PHE A 51 -14.69 -7.57 -4.30
N CYS A 52 -14.13 -8.42 -3.45
CA CYS A 52 -14.73 -9.70 -3.06
C CYS A 52 -16.06 -9.51 -2.31
N SER A 53 -16.24 -8.41 -1.58
CA SER A 53 -17.53 -8.08 -0.95
C SER A 53 -18.69 -7.95 -1.95
N LYS A 54 -18.39 -7.66 -3.22
CA LYS A 54 -19.38 -7.54 -4.31
C LYS A 54 -19.57 -8.85 -5.09
N PHE A 55 -18.65 -9.80 -4.95
CA PHE A 55 -18.65 -11.07 -5.70
C PHE A 55 -18.46 -12.23 -4.72
N THR A 56 -19.59 -12.78 -4.24
CA THR A 56 -19.64 -13.82 -3.19
C THR A 56 -18.94 -15.14 -3.54
N SER A 57 -18.61 -15.37 -4.81
CA SER A 57 -17.95 -16.59 -5.30
C SER A 57 -16.42 -16.48 -5.39
N ILE A 58 -15.83 -15.33 -5.09
CA ILE A 58 -14.38 -15.12 -5.21
C ILE A 58 -13.78 -15.05 -3.81
N ASP A 59 -12.95 -16.04 -3.46
CA ASP A 59 -12.16 -16.04 -2.22
C ASP A 59 -11.04 -14.98 -2.33
N PRO A 60 -10.94 -14.02 -1.40
CA PRO A 60 -9.83 -13.06 -1.32
C PRO A 60 -8.43 -13.68 -1.35
N ASN A 61 -8.27 -14.93 -0.89
CA ASN A 61 -6.99 -15.64 -0.89
C ASN A 61 -6.47 -15.92 -2.29
N TYR A 62 -7.34 -15.98 -3.31
CA TYR A 62 -6.96 -16.14 -4.71
C TYR A 62 -6.00 -15.05 -5.21
N PHE A 63 -6.03 -13.86 -4.59
CA PHE A 63 -5.18 -12.73 -4.96
C PHE A 63 -3.85 -12.66 -4.19
N LYS A 64 -3.65 -13.52 -3.17
CA LYS A 64 -2.49 -13.48 -2.28
C LYS A 64 -1.42 -14.51 -2.62
N GLU A 65 -1.73 -15.51 -3.44
CA GLU A 65 -0.76 -16.52 -3.86
C GLU A 65 -0.04 -16.08 -5.14
N PRO A 66 1.30 -16.14 -5.19
CA PRO A 66 2.01 -16.02 -6.47
C PRO A 66 1.62 -17.21 -7.35
N GLN A 67 1.16 -16.93 -8.57
CA GLN A 67 1.09 -17.95 -9.63
C GLN A 67 2.47 -18.22 -10.22
#